data_AF-A0A965D7C8-F1
#
_entry.id   AF-A0A965D7C8-F1
#
_cell.length_a   1.000
_cell.length_b   1.000
_cell.length_c   1.000
_cell.angle_alpha   90.00
_cell.angle_beta   90.00
_cell.angle_gamma   90.00
#
_symmetry.space_group_name_H-M   'P 1'
#
loop_
_entity.id
_entity.type
_entity.pdbx_description
1 polymer ?
#
loop_
_entity_poly.entity_id
_entity_poly.type
_entity_poly.pdbx_seq_one_letter_code
_entity_poly.pdbx_strand_id
1 'polypeptide(L)'
;MNLFVALRVFLISLLVILQACGGGGSGGNSTSSGNNSSSNLTPKVVSGSSMENKAVSDLPVTLTQLPKIPDLNVILSTFPEIGAMSSMSTSLAVADFQRNGSYSAFVIASDRTSSAKAFFVGYDTSTSSWTNLSTSLFHQSSDRNTCLLPQQAAVADLNNDGRPDVYVACATTGSGPVAQALYLSRADGKYEKAPDSTWPSSLNASSVALADFTNDGCLDVITTNNGSLVIYEGHCVGGGYTLTDDTNSRSPTNLPGSILNVFLVPNADNESQYDLLVAADPTSQSKPIMWFSNNGSGYFDNTSYREYSIRWGGSSNRYDFVVSGSYGYLYITQSTGPASQTFVKLAKIIRPRPTSGLSVVYYTPTNSITPVGDWPSYLRVRNNNLEPYDAACSTTIQADDSTRCGKRYPLADFPSLSLP
;
A
#
# COMPACT_ATOMS: atom_id res chain seq x y z
N MET A 1 -28.35 55.68 38.44
CA MET A 1 -29.50 56.60 38.48
C MET A 1 -30.17 56.53 37.11
N ASN A 2 -31.47 56.23 37.10
CA ASN A 2 -32.35 55.84 35.96
C ASN A 2 -32.36 56.89 34.81
N LEU A 3 -32.73 56.58 33.54
CA LEU A 3 -34.10 56.38 33.00
C LEU A 3 -33.97 56.02 31.47
N PHE A 4 -34.49 54.88 30.93
CA PHE A 4 -35.78 54.66 30.20
C PHE A 4 -36.07 55.68 29.06
N VAL A 5 -36.51 55.42 27.80
CA VAL A 5 -37.37 54.44 27.05
C VAL A 5 -36.99 54.61 25.53
N ALA A 6 -37.04 53.66 24.56
CA ALA A 6 -38.21 53.03 23.94
C ALA A 6 -37.87 51.97 22.88
N LEU A 7 -38.76 50.98 22.82
CA LEU A 7 -38.83 49.74 22.02
C LEU A 7 -39.51 49.95 20.65
N ARG A 8 -39.05 49.28 19.57
CA ARG A 8 -39.92 48.66 18.54
C ARG A 8 -39.26 47.45 17.86
N VAL A 9 -40.05 46.38 17.77
CA VAL A 9 -39.80 45.04 17.24
C VAL A 9 -40.25 44.96 15.78
N PHE A 10 -39.56 44.19 14.91
CA PHE A 10 -40.21 43.41 13.84
C PHE A 10 -39.31 42.24 13.39
N LEU A 11 -39.81 41.01 13.57
CA LEU A 11 -39.28 39.75 13.02
C LEU A 11 -39.87 39.53 11.62
N ILE A 12 -39.08 39.03 10.66
CA ILE A 12 -39.59 38.39 9.44
C ILE A 12 -38.90 37.03 9.26
N SER A 13 -39.71 35.99 9.39
CA SER A 13 -39.44 34.58 9.11
C SER A 13 -39.72 34.26 7.63
N LEU A 14 -38.84 33.53 6.95
CA LEU A 14 -39.07 33.02 5.60
C LEU A 14 -39.20 31.48 5.62
N LEU A 15 -40.41 31.01 5.31
CA LEU A 15 -40.78 29.61 5.06
C LEU A 15 -40.86 29.42 3.53
N VAL A 16 -40.20 28.41 2.97
CA VAL A 16 -40.34 28.04 1.55
C VAL A 16 -41.30 26.86 1.43
N ILE A 17 -42.38 27.06 0.66
CA ILE A 17 -43.44 26.08 0.38
C ILE A 17 -43.15 25.41 -0.97
N LEU A 18 -43.23 24.06 -1.00
CA LEU A 18 -43.30 23.26 -2.22
C LEU A 18 -44.59 23.55 -3.00
N GLN A 19 -44.50 23.68 -4.33
CA GLN A 19 -45.61 23.39 -5.22
C GLN A 19 -45.19 22.43 -6.34
N ALA A 20 -45.87 21.29 -6.33
CA ALA A 20 -46.03 20.41 -7.47
C ALA A 20 -47.02 21.05 -8.46
N CYS A 21 -46.74 20.92 -9.76
CA CYS A 21 -47.77 21.03 -10.79
C CYS A 21 -47.44 20.00 -11.89
N GLY A 22 -48.39 19.11 -12.17
CA GLY A 22 -48.36 18.21 -13.31
C GLY A 22 -49.31 18.68 -14.41
N GLY A 23 -48.99 18.30 -15.65
CA GLY A 23 -49.96 18.02 -16.71
C GLY A 23 -49.99 18.94 -17.94
N GLY A 24 -49.63 18.40 -19.10
CA GLY A 24 -50.10 18.88 -20.42
C GLY A 24 -49.07 18.78 -21.56
N GLY A 25 -49.16 17.76 -22.40
CA GLY A 25 -48.27 17.53 -23.55
C GLY A 25 -48.76 18.12 -24.88
N SER A 26 -47.84 18.25 -25.85
CA SER A 26 -48.11 18.24 -27.30
C SER A 26 -46.81 18.13 -28.12
N GLY A 27 -46.70 17.09 -28.95
CA GLY A 27 -46.26 17.16 -30.35
C GLY A 27 -44.80 17.45 -30.72
N GLY A 28 -43.99 16.39 -30.82
CA GLY A 28 -43.08 16.07 -31.94
C GLY A 28 -42.05 17.08 -32.47
N ASN A 29 -40.78 16.86 -32.14
CA ASN A 29 -39.74 16.57 -33.15
C ASN A 29 -38.56 15.86 -32.47
N SER A 30 -38.33 14.60 -32.83
CA SER A 30 -37.26 13.77 -32.27
C SER A 30 -35.90 14.16 -32.87
N THR A 31 -35.20 15.08 -32.21
CA THR A 31 -33.74 15.13 -32.28
C THR A 31 -33.19 14.25 -31.16
N SER A 32 -32.68 13.08 -31.52
CA SER A 32 -31.96 12.20 -30.61
C SER A 32 -30.67 12.89 -30.13
N SER A 33 -30.75 13.66 -29.05
CA SER A 33 -29.56 13.95 -28.24
C SER A 33 -29.24 12.66 -27.50
N GLY A 34 -28.26 11.91 -28.00
CA GLY A 34 -27.68 10.81 -27.27
C GLY A 34 -27.17 11.33 -25.94
N ASN A 35 -27.89 11.01 -24.85
CA ASN A 35 -27.36 11.10 -23.51
C ASN A 35 -26.29 10.00 -23.39
N ASN A 36 -25.07 10.30 -23.84
CA ASN A 36 -23.89 9.66 -23.27
C ASN A 36 -23.72 10.21 -21.86
N SER A 37 -24.53 9.70 -20.93
CA SER A 37 -24.19 9.77 -19.52
C SER A 37 -22.98 8.85 -19.31
N SER A 38 -21.77 9.37 -19.59
CA SER A 38 -20.59 8.84 -18.91
C SER A 38 -20.87 9.00 -17.43
N SER A 39 -21.18 7.91 -16.74
CA SER A 39 -21.33 7.94 -15.29
C SER A 39 -19.99 8.40 -14.73
N ASN A 40 -19.89 9.68 -14.36
CA ASN A 40 -18.72 10.22 -13.67
C ASN A 40 -18.71 9.55 -12.30
N LEU A 41 -18.02 8.42 -12.21
CA LEU A 41 -17.83 7.72 -10.96
C LEU A 41 -17.08 8.64 -10.01
N THR A 42 -17.48 8.65 -8.74
CA THR A 42 -16.80 9.43 -7.71
C THR A 42 -15.39 8.89 -7.52
N PRO A 43 -14.36 9.75 -7.45
CA PRO A 43 -13.00 9.31 -7.20
C PRO A 43 -12.91 8.45 -5.94
N LYS A 44 -12.07 7.42 -5.97
CA LYS A 44 -11.83 6.58 -4.78
C LYS A 44 -11.02 7.35 -3.75
N VAL A 45 -11.35 7.15 -2.48
CA VAL A 45 -10.61 7.73 -1.35
C VAL A 45 -9.27 7.02 -1.21
N VAL A 46 -8.23 7.77 -0.92
CA VAL A 46 -6.92 7.25 -0.53
C VAL A 46 -6.92 7.07 0.98
N SER A 47 -6.62 5.86 1.45
CA SER A 47 -6.59 5.57 2.88
C SER A 47 -5.39 6.24 3.56
N GLY A 48 -5.46 6.41 4.89
CA GLY A 48 -4.45 7.09 5.71
C GLY A 48 -3.15 6.32 5.93
N SER A 49 -3.00 5.12 5.36
CA SER A 49 -1.76 4.35 5.44
C SER A 49 -1.55 3.46 4.23
N SER A 50 -0.29 3.06 3.98
CA SER A 50 0.03 2.10 2.93
C SER A 50 -0.57 0.72 3.19
N MET A 51 -0.75 0.34 4.45
CA MET A 51 -1.38 -0.94 4.83
C MET A 51 -2.87 -0.96 4.50
N GLU A 52 -3.59 0.12 4.78
CA GLU A 52 -5.02 0.21 4.51
C GLU A 52 -5.32 0.33 3.01
N ASN A 53 -4.51 1.09 2.25
CA ASN A 53 -4.64 1.18 0.79
C ASN A 53 -4.49 -0.19 0.12
N LYS A 54 -3.67 -1.08 0.70
CA LYS A 54 -3.54 -2.47 0.25
C LYS A 54 -4.75 -3.34 0.63
N ALA A 55 -5.41 -3.04 1.75
CA ALA A 55 -6.48 -3.86 2.32
C ALA A 55 -7.89 -3.54 1.80
N VAL A 56 -8.04 -2.59 0.87
CA VAL A 56 -9.36 -2.13 0.43
C VAL A 56 -10.18 -3.25 -0.22
N SER A 57 -11.36 -3.52 0.35
CA SER A 57 -12.19 -4.69 -0.02
C SER A 57 -12.83 -4.60 -1.40
N ASP A 58 -13.04 -3.38 -1.90
CA ASP A 58 -13.71 -3.10 -3.17
C ASP A 58 -12.75 -2.99 -4.36
N LEU A 59 -11.44 -3.20 -4.16
CA LEU A 59 -10.43 -3.28 -5.21
C LEU A 59 -10.91 -4.29 -6.28
N PRO A 60 -11.52 -3.80 -7.39
CA PRO A 60 -12.15 -4.64 -8.42
C PRO A 60 -11.08 -5.40 -9.21
N VAL A 61 -9.85 -4.95 -9.03
CA VAL A 61 -8.60 -5.48 -9.54
C VAL A 61 -8.24 -6.72 -8.71
N THR A 62 -8.75 -7.89 -9.11
CA THR A 62 -8.16 -9.20 -8.77
C THR A 62 -6.81 -9.44 -9.48
N LEU A 63 -6.43 -8.52 -10.35
CA LEU A 63 -5.38 -8.60 -11.36
C LEU A 63 -4.34 -7.51 -11.17
N THR A 64 -3.07 -7.79 -10.93
CA THR A 64 -2.05 -6.76 -11.23
C THR A 64 -1.25 -7.11 -12.46
N GLN A 65 -1.93 -7.62 -13.50
CA GLN A 65 -1.49 -8.52 -14.58
C GLN A 65 -0.15 -8.28 -15.34
N LEU A 66 0.99 -8.02 -14.69
CA LEU A 66 2.24 -7.69 -15.37
C LEU A 66 3.08 -8.92 -15.80
N PRO A 67 3.32 -9.98 -14.99
CA PRO A 67 4.08 -11.15 -15.43
C PRO A 67 3.33 -12.17 -16.29
N LYS A 68 2.00 -12.10 -16.45
CA LYS A 68 1.24 -12.98 -17.38
C LYS A 68 0.43 -12.18 -18.37
N ILE A 69 1.14 -11.36 -19.13
CA ILE A 69 0.72 -10.99 -20.48
C ILE A 69 1.36 -12.05 -21.40
N PRO A 70 0.63 -13.08 -21.89
CA PRO A 70 1.12 -13.90 -23.01
C PRO A 70 1.47 -13.03 -24.24
N ASP A 71 0.87 -11.85 -24.27
CA ASP A 71 1.12 -10.73 -25.16
C ASP A 71 2.11 -9.70 -24.59
N LEU A 72 3.12 -10.10 -23.82
CA LEU A 72 4.28 -9.23 -23.64
C LEU A 72 4.80 -8.82 -25.02
N ASN A 73 4.62 -9.61 -26.08
CA ASN A 73 4.87 -9.20 -27.47
C ASN A 73 3.97 -8.06 -28.00
N VAL A 74 2.73 -7.88 -27.52
CA VAL A 74 1.85 -6.75 -27.93
C VAL A 74 2.21 -5.48 -27.15
N ILE A 75 2.56 -5.61 -25.86
CA ILE A 75 3.13 -4.49 -25.11
C ILE A 75 4.54 -4.17 -25.63
N LEU A 76 5.42 -5.13 -25.87
CA LEU A 76 6.77 -4.91 -26.40
C LEU A 76 6.79 -4.36 -27.83
N SER A 77 5.81 -4.71 -28.67
CA SER A 77 5.66 -4.10 -30.00
C SER A 77 5.06 -2.68 -29.96
N THR A 78 4.34 -2.34 -28.89
CA THR A 78 3.80 -0.99 -28.64
C THR A 78 4.73 -0.14 -27.74
N PHE A 79 5.67 -0.78 -27.03
CA PHE A 79 6.53 -0.21 -25.98
C PHE A 79 7.93 -0.86 -26.00
N PRO A 80 8.85 -0.40 -26.88
CA PRO A 80 10.19 -0.98 -27.06
C PRO A 80 11.10 -0.91 -25.83
N GLU A 81 10.80 0.00 -24.89
CA GLU A 81 11.57 0.26 -23.67
C GLU A 81 11.44 -0.85 -22.59
N ILE A 82 10.55 -1.84 -22.80
CA ILE A 82 10.14 -2.84 -21.80
C ILE A 82 10.86 -4.20 -22.03
N GLY A 83 11.75 -4.32 -23.03
CA GLY A 83 12.30 -5.59 -23.56
C GLY A 83 13.18 -6.48 -22.68
N ALA A 84 13.52 -6.12 -21.44
CA ALA A 84 14.56 -6.81 -20.67
C ALA A 84 14.19 -7.08 -19.20
N MET A 85 12.93 -7.42 -18.91
CA MET A 85 12.45 -7.51 -17.52
C MET A 85 12.89 -8.80 -16.82
N SER A 86 13.66 -8.66 -15.74
CA SER A 86 14.12 -9.78 -14.90
C SER A 86 13.50 -9.81 -13.48
N SER A 87 12.77 -8.77 -13.05
CA SER A 87 11.95 -8.83 -11.82
C SER A 87 10.91 -7.72 -11.73
N MET A 88 9.62 -8.08 -11.71
CA MET A 88 8.50 -7.13 -11.56
C MET A 88 7.84 -7.15 -10.18
N SER A 89 8.14 -8.16 -9.36
CA SER A 89 7.12 -8.61 -8.40
C SER A 89 6.90 -7.69 -7.20
N THR A 90 7.82 -6.78 -6.86
CA THR A 90 7.77 -6.08 -5.56
C THR A 90 7.52 -4.57 -5.61
N SER A 91 7.30 -3.93 -6.76
CA SER A 91 7.13 -2.47 -6.88
C SER A 91 5.73 -2.03 -7.36
N LEU A 92 4.73 -2.85 -7.08
CA LEU A 92 3.35 -2.64 -7.50
C LEU A 92 2.56 -1.86 -6.45
N ALA A 93 1.91 -0.80 -6.91
CA ALA A 93 1.04 0.08 -6.14
C ALA A 93 -0.31 0.21 -6.88
N VAL A 94 -1.45 0.26 -6.18
CA VAL A 94 -2.77 0.36 -6.82
C VAL A 94 -3.63 1.40 -6.12
N ALA A 95 -4.23 2.29 -6.91
CA ALA A 95 -5.13 3.35 -6.47
C ALA A 95 -5.89 3.94 -7.67
N ASP A 96 -6.85 4.84 -7.42
CA ASP A 96 -7.48 5.64 -8.47
C ASP A 96 -6.60 6.82 -8.88
N PHE A 97 -5.47 6.53 -9.56
CA PHE A 97 -4.52 7.56 -10.00
C PHE A 97 -5.12 8.57 -10.99
N GLN A 98 -6.14 8.17 -11.75
CA GLN A 98 -6.84 9.02 -12.72
C GLN A 98 -7.96 9.87 -12.09
N ARG A 99 -8.33 9.60 -10.83
CA ARG A 99 -9.49 10.20 -10.14
C ARG A 99 -10.79 10.04 -10.93
N ASN A 100 -11.00 8.86 -11.54
CA ASN A 100 -12.18 8.54 -12.35
C ASN A 100 -13.07 7.47 -11.71
N GLY A 101 -12.85 7.17 -10.42
CA GLY A 101 -13.59 6.17 -9.66
C GLY A 101 -13.18 4.73 -9.95
N SER A 102 -12.17 4.51 -10.79
CA SER A 102 -11.63 3.20 -11.14
C SER A 102 -10.18 3.05 -10.70
N TYR A 103 -9.82 1.88 -10.20
CA TYR A 103 -8.44 1.62 -9.80
C TYR A 103 -7.54 1.42 -11.02
N SER A 104 -6.32 1.91 -10.91
CA SER A 104 -5.19 1.77 -11.82
C SER A 104 -3.95 1.35 -11.02
N ALA A 105 -2.93 0.84 -11.71
CA ALA A 105 -1.70 0.40 -11.07
C ALA A 105 -0.53 1.31 -11.43
N PHE A 106 0.33 1.55 -10.45
CA PHE A 106 1.66 2.09 -10.61
C PHE A 106 2.66 0.94 -10.53
N VAL A 107 3.56 0.86 -11.51
CA VAL A 107 4.42 -0.30 -11.70
C VAL A 107 5.80 0.16 -12.15
N ILE A 108 6.84 -0.56 -11.74
CA ILE A 108 8.21 -0.22 -12.12
C ILE A 108 8.84 -1.36 -12.91
N ALA A 109 9.32 -1.05 -14.10
CA ALA A 109 10.05 -1.96 -14.96
C ALA A 109 11.56 -1.75 -14.82
N SER A 110 12.28 -2.80 -14.44
CA SER A 110 13.75 -2.80 -14.31
C SER A 110 14.35 -4.00 -15.05
N ASP A 111 15.44 -3.74 -15.77
CA ASP A 111 16.35 -4.76 -16.29
C ASP A 111 17.50 -5.08 -15.30
N ARG A 112 17.56 -4.34 -14.18
CA ARG A 112 18.59 -4.37 -13.13
C ARG A 112 20.00 -3.95 -13.57
N THR A 113 20.15 -3.43 -14.78
CA THR A 113 21.41 -2.94 -15.35
C THR A 113 21.39 -1.44 -15.60
N SER A 114 20.20 -0.85 -15.75
CA SER A 114 19.98 0.57 -16.00
C SER A 114 18.89 1.14 -15.07
N SER A 115 18.77 2.47 -15.04
CA SER A 115 17.73 3.13 -14.23
C SER A 115 16.35 2.64 -14.67
N ALA A 116 15.58 2.10 -13.72
CA ALA A 116 14.28 1.54 -14.01
C ALA A 116 13.26 2.63 -14.37
N LYS A 117 12.14 2.21 -14.96
CA LYS A 117 11.09 3.12 -15.44
C LYS A 117 9.77 2.85 -14.73
N ALA A 118 9.17 3.89 -14.19
CA ALA A 118 7.82 3.87 -13.64
C ALA A 118 6.75 4.01 -14.75
N PHE A 119 5.61 3.37 -14.53
CA PHE A 119 4.45 3.42 -15.41
C PHE A 119 3.16 3.46 -14.60
N PHE A 120 2.20 4.23 -15.11
CA PHE A 120 0.80 4.08 -14.74
C PHE A 120 0.09 3.22 -15.78
N VAL A 121 -0.68 2.24 -15.33
CA VAL A 121 -1.47 1.37 -16.20
C VAL A 121 -2.90 1.27 -15.68
N GLY A 122 -3.87 1.45 -16.58
CA GLY A 122 -5.30 1.37 -16.27
C GLY A 122 -5.91 0.13 -16.92
N TYR A 123 -6.84 -0.53 -16.23
CA TYR A 123 -7.61 -1.63 -16.80
C TYR A 123 -8.88 -1.08 -17.46
N ASP A 124 -9.01 -1.24 -18.76
CA ASP A 124 -10.22 -0.92 -19.50
C ASP A 124 -11.19 -2.11 -19.44
N THR A 125 -12.28 -1.95 -18.69
CA THR A 125 -13.30 -3.00 -18.53
C THR A 125 -14.09 -3.27 -19.79
N SER A 126 -14.16 -2.32 -20.73
CA SER A 126 -14.91 -2.47 -21.98
C SER A 126 -14.18 -3.38 -22.97
N THR A 127 -12.84 -3.30 -23.00
CA THR A 127 -11.97 -4.12 -23.84
C THR A 127 -11.32 -5.27 -23.09
N SER A 128 -11.48 -5.33 -21.77
CA SER A 128 -10.78 -6.27 -20.87
C SER A 128 -9.26 -6.26 -21.07
N SER A 129 -8.68 -5.08 -21.24
CA SER A 129 -7.25 -4.91 -21.54
C SER A 129 -6.60 -3.81 -20.71
N TRP A 130 -5.27 -3.92 -20.52
CA TRP A 130 -4.48 -2.88 -19.87
C TRP A 130 -4.05 -1.81 -20.87
N THR A 131 -4.10 -0.55 -20.43
CA THR A 131 -3.69 0.62 -21.20
C THR A 131 -2.59 1.37 -20.45
N ASN A 132 -1.62 1.91 -21.19
CA ASN A 132 -0.57 2.74 -20.62
C ASN A 132 -1.07 4.18 -20.45
N LEU A 133 -1.09 4.66 -19.22
CA LEU A 133 -1.53 6.00 -18.83
C LEU A 133 -0.35 6.95 -18.57
N SER A 134 0.87 6.47 -18.69
CA SER A 134 2.08 7.21 -18.26
C SER A 134 2.26 8.52 -19.03
N THR A 135 1.93 8.55 -20.32
CA THR A 135 2.07 9.76 -21.16
C THR A 135 1.07 10.85 -20.78
N SER A 136 -0.09 10.49 -20.21
CA SER A 136 -1.09 11.46 -19.75
C SER A 136 -0.94 11.81 -18.27
N LEU A 137 -0.43 10.88 -17.46
CA LEU A 137 -0.33 11.05 -16.01
C LEU A 137 1.01 11.58 -15.52
N PHE A 138 2.13 11.40 -16.23
CA PHE A 138 3.36 12.09 -15.84
C PHE A 138 3.41 13.53 -16.37
N HIS A 139 3.95 14.45 -15.57
CA HIS A 139 4.13 15.83 -15.98
C HIS A 139 5.12 15.96 -17.15
N GLN A 140 6.19 15.17 -17.13
CA GLN A 140 7.19 15.04 -18.19
C GLN A 140 7.74 13.61 -18.29
N SER A 141 8.32 13.26 -19.44
CA SER A 141 8.83 11.89 -19.69
C SER A 141 9.96 11.47 -18.74
N SER A 142 10.75 12.42 -18.23
CA SER A 142 11.83 12.18 -17.27
C SER A 142 11.33 11.80 -15.88
N ASP A 143 10.08 12.14 -15.53
CA ASP A 143 9.52 11.77 -14.23
C ASP A 143 9.43 10.24 -14.10
N ARG A 144 9.33 9.52 -15.23
CA ARG A 144 9.34 8.05 -15.24
C ARG A 144 10.64 7.44 -14.71
N ASN A 145 11.73 8.21 -14.58
CA ASN A 145 13.03 7.68 -14.13
C ASN A 145 13.04 7.37 -12.64
N THR A 146 13.20 6.10 -12.29
CA THR A 146 13.36 5.67 -10.90
C THR A 146 14.79 5.20 -10.61
N CYS A 147 14.98 4.51 -9.49
CA CYS A 147 16.24 3.89 -9.09
C CYS A 147 16.54 2.58 -9.85
N LEU A 148 17.78 2.08 -9.72
CA LEU A 148 18.26 0.85 -10.35
C LEU A 148 17.49 -0.40 -9.88
N LEU A 149 17.36 -0.58 -8.56
CA LEU A 149 16.71 -1.74 -7.95
C LEU A 149 15.53 -1.31 -7.06
N PRO A 150 14.34 -1.05 -7.64
CA PRO A 150 13.14 -0.82 -6.85
C PRO A 150 12.77 -2.08 -6.05
N GLN A 151 12.55 -1.92 -4.75
CA GLN A 151 12.24 -3.02 -3.83
C GLN A 151 10.79 -3.02 -3.37
N GLN A 152 10.19 -1.87 -3.10
CA GLN A 152 8.79 -1.74 -2.68
C GLN A 152 8.18 -0.46 -3.23
N ALA A 153 6.91 -0.51 -3.67
CA ALA A 153 6.11 0.69 -3.88
C ALA A 153 4.95 0.72 -2.87
N ALA A 154 4.70 1.88 -2.29
CA ALA A 154 3.62 2.12 -1.34
C ALA A 154 2.81 3.34 -1.78
N VAL A 155 1.48 3.25 -1.64
CA VAL A 155 0.55 4.33 -1.97
C VAL A 155 -0.04 4.92 -0.70
N ALA A 156 -0.09 6.24 -0.65
CA ALA A 156 -0.85 7.02 0.32
C ALA A 156 -0.99 8.46 -0.16
N ASP A 157 -1.77 9.30 0.51
CA ASP A 157 -1.88 10.74 0.23
C ASP A 157 -0.84 11.49 1.09
N LEU A 158 0.38 11.66 0.55
CA LEU A 158 1.52 12.16 1.32
C LEU A 158 1.47 13.68 1.44
N ASN A 159 1.03 14.37 0.38
CA ASN A 159 0.95 15.82 0.35
C ASN A 159 -0.42 16.39 0.80
N ASN A 160 -1.34 15.52 1.24
CA ASN A 160 -2.66 15.84 1.76
C ASN A 160 -3.55 16.62 0.76
N ASP A 161 -3.48 16.25 -0.51
CA ASP A 161 -4.25 16.85 -1.60
C ASP A 161 -5.47 16.02 -2.03
N GLY A 162 -5.70 14.88 -1.36
CA GLY A 162 -6.75 13.92 -1.64
C GLY A 162 -6.48 13.03 -2.85
N ARG A 163 -5.25 12.96 -3.38
CA ARG A 163 -4.83 12.09 -4.49
C ARG A 163 -3.78 11.08 -4.02
N PRO A 164 -3.69 9.93 -4.71
CA PRO A 164 -2.75 8.88 -4.33
C PRO A 164 -1.34 9.20 -4.80
N ASP A 165 -0.43 9.46 -3.88
CA ASP A 165 1.01 9.57 -4.13
C ASP A 165 1.71 8.20 -4.03
N VAL A 166 2.93 8.09 -4.55
CA VAL A 166 3.70 6.84 -4.52
C VAL A 166 5.10 7.03 -3.96
N TYR A 167 5.41 6.31 -2.89
CA TYR A 167 6.78 6.12 -2.40
C TYR A 167 7.36 4.85 -2.99
N VAL A 168 8.63 4.88 -3.43
CA VAL A 168 9.38 3.71 -3.87
C VAL A 168 10.66 3.53 -3.04
N ALA A 169 10.73 2.41 -2.33
CA ALA A 169 11.95 1.94 -1.68
C ALA A 169 12.95 1.44 -2.72
N CYS A 170 14.18 1.94 -2.64
CA CYS A 170 15.22 1.76 -3.64
C CYS A 170 16.48 1.19 -3.03
N ALA A 171 17.04 0.19 -3.70
CA ALA A 171 18.26 -0.50 -3.33
C ALA A 171 19.33 -0.45 -4.43
N THR A 172 20.51 -0.97 -4.11
CA THR A 172 21.62 -1.20 -5.05
C THR A 172 22.22 -2.60 -4.87
N THR A 173 22.93 -3.09 -5.88
CA THR A 173 23.74 -4.32 -5.78
C THR A 173 25.05 -4.09 -5.01
N GLY A 174 25.48 -2.84 -4.84
CA GLY A 174 26.68 -2.45 -4.11
C GLY A 174 26.42 -2.00 -2.67
N SER A 175 27.42 -1.40 -2.03
CA SER A 175 27.33 -0.81 -0.69
C SER A 175 27.05 0.70 -0.69
N GLY A 176 26.71 1.26 -1.86
CA GLY A 176 26.49 2.70 -2.04
C GLY A 176 25.08 3.15 -1.65
N PRO A 177 24.91 4.43 -1.29
CA PRO A 177 23.60 4.95 -0.94
C PRO A 177 22.78 5.23 -2.23
N VAL A 178 21.45 5.04 -2.18
CA VAL A 178 20.54 5.22 -3.33
C VAL A 178 19.44 6.21 -2.96
N ALA A 179 19.22 7.19 -3.84
CA ALA A 179 18.06 8.07 -3.71
C ALA A 179 16.77 7.24 -3.82
N GLN A 180 15.87 7.46 -2.87
CA GLN A 180 14.52 6.90 -2.93
C GLN A 180 13.72 7.67 -3.98
N ALA A 181 12.61 7.11 -4.46
CA ALA A 181 11.75 7.83 -5.41
C ALA A 181 10.39 8.13 -4.80
N LEU A 182 9.95 9.37 -4.92
CA LEU A 182 8.64 9.83 -4.51
C LEU A 182 7.95 10.45 -5.72
N TYR A 183 6.73 10.04 -5.97
CA TYR A 183 5.89 10.54 -7.04
C TYR A 183 4.71 11.25 -6.41
N LEU A 184 4.71 12.58 -6.49
CA LEU A 184 3.65 13.41 -5.95
C LEU A 184 2.67 13.75 -7.05
N SER A 185 1.40 13.62 -6.71
CA SER A 185 0.30 14.20 -7.46
C SER A 185 0.37 15.73 -7.42
N ARG A 186 -0.21 16.32 -8.46
CA ARG A 186 -0.29 17.76 -8.66
C ARG A 186 -1.72 18.19 -8.92
N ALA A 187 -1.99 19.47 -8.68
CA ALA A 187 -3.33 20.05 -8.82
C ALA A 187 -3.91 19.91 -10.24
N ASP A 188 -3.06 19.81 -11.27
CA ASP A 188 -3.44 19.56 -12.66
C ASP A 188 -3.80 18.09 -12.95
N GLY A 189 -3.70 17.21 -11.96
CA GLY A 189 -3.99 15.78 -12.04
C GLY A 189 -2.83 14.94 -12.58
N LYS A 190 -1.65 15.53 -12.78
CA LYS A 190 -0.44 14.81 -13.17
C LYS A 190 0.41 14.47 -11.96
N TYR A 191 1.43 13.65 -12.22
CA TYR A 191 2.40 13.19 -11.25
C TYR A 191 3.78 13.66 -11.67
N GLU A 192 4.56 14.12 -10.71
CA GLU A 192 5.96 14.42 -10.89
C GLU A 192 6.81 13.61 -9.92
N LYS A 193 8.05 13.34 -10.32
CA LYS A 193 9.01 12.78 -9.39
C LYS A 193 9.59 13.91 -8.54
N ALA A 194 9.43 13.81 -7.23
CA ALA A 194 10.03 14.75 -6.29
C ALA A 194 11.56 14.76 -6.43
N PRO A 195 12.23 15.91 -6.25
CA PRO A 195 13.69 15.99 -6.29
C PRO A 195 14.35 15.08 -5.25
N ASP A 196 15.55 14.58 -5.54
CA ASP A 196 16.28 13.71 -4.62
C ASP A 196 16.61 14.40 -3.27
N SER A 197 16.60 15.75 -3.23
CA SER A 197 16.76 16.54 -2.00
C SER A 197 15.58 16.45 -1.03
N THR A 198 14.49 15.79 -1.41
CA THR A 198 13.33 15.56 -0.53
C THR A 198 13.68 14.61 0.63
N TRP A 199 14.73 13.80 0.45
CA TRP A 199 15.16 12.80 1.43
C TRP A 199 16.31 13.33 2.29
N PRO A 200 16.27 13.14 3.62
CA PRO A 200 17.39 13.50 4.49
C PRO A 200 18.68 12.73 4.17
N SER A 201 18.55 11.50 3.68
CA SER A 201 19.69 10.67 3.30
C SER A 201 19.34 9.69 2.18
N SER A 202 20.38 9.28 1.44
CA SER A 202 20.28 8.19 0.47
C SER A 202 20.47 6.85 1.19
N LEU A 203 19.65 5.86 0.83
CA LEU A 203 19.49 4.60 1.57
C LEU A 203 19.71 3.38 0.67
N ASN A 204 19.92 2.22 1.27
CA ASN A 204 19.75 0.93 0.60
C ASN A 204 18.53 0.22 1.18
N ALA A 205 17.34 0.60 0.68
CA ALA A 205 16.06 0.25 1.27
C ALA A 205 15.41 -0.95 0.56
N SER A 206 14.93 -1.89 1.37
CA SER A 206 14.18 -3.07 0.93
C SER A 206 12.68 -2.96 1.17
N SER A 207 12.25 -2.08 2.09
CA SER A 207 10.85 -1.98 2.49
C SER A 207 10.51 -0.59 3.00
N VAL A 208 9.25 -0.19 2.83
CA VAL A 208 8.66 1.05 3.31
C VAL A 208 7.25 0.84 3.85
N ALA A 209 6.89 1.57 4.92
CA ALA A 209 5.55 1.71 5.45
C ALA A 209 5.22 3.21 5.63
N LEU A 210 3.97 3.59 5.33
CA LEU A 210 3.48 4.96 5.39
C LEU A 210 2.25 5.01 6.30
N ALA A 211 2.25 5.91 7.29
CA ALA A 211 1.09 6.25 8.11
C ALA A 211 1.39 7.51 8.93
N ASP A 212 0.38 8.26 9.35
CA ASP A 212 0.53 9.32 10.37
C ASP A 212 0.64 8.65 11.75
N PHE A 213 1.86 8.26 12.14
CA PHE A 213 2.09 7.61 13.44
C PHE A 213 2.48 8.62 14.52
N THR A 214 2.86 9.83 14.14
CA THR A 214 3.11 10.97 15.04
C THR A 214 1.83 11.73 15.42
N ASN A 215 0.74 11.52 14.68
CA ASN A 215 -0.56 12.16 14.84
C ASN A 215 -0.48 13.70 14.66
N ASP A 216 0.32 14.15 13.70
CA ASP A 216 0.50 15.55 13.35
C ASP A 216 -0.35 15.97 12.12
N GLY A 217 -1.03 15.02 11.48
CA GLY A 217 -1.87 15.21 10.30
C GLY A 217 -1.12 15.05 8.97
N CYS A 218 0.18 14.77 9.01
CA CYS A 218 0.98 14.40 7.86
C CYS A 218 1.39 12.93 7.96
N LEU A 219 1.47 12.26 6.81
CA LEU A 219 1.96 10.88 6.82
C LEU A 219 3.45 10.87 7.10
N ASP A 220 3.89 9.91 7.90
CA ASP A 220 5.29 9.66 8.19
C ASP A 220 5.80 8.44 7.39
N VAL A 221 7.12 8.25 7.37
CA VAL A 221 7.76 7.15 6.64
C VAL A 221 8.63 6.31 7.58
N ILE A 222 8.41 5.00 7.58
CA ILE A 222 9.36 4.04 8.12
C ILE A 222 9.92 3.19 6.97
N THR A 223 11.23 3.11 6.87
CA THR A 223 11.93 2.37 5.81
C THR A 223 13.12 1.60 6.38
N THR A 224 13.67 0.69 5.58
CA THR A 224 14.93 0.01 5.91
C THR A 224 16.14 0.69 5.27
N ASN A 225 17.32 0.45 5.83
CA ASN A 225 18.60 0.82 5.25
C ASN A 225 19.68 -0.20 5.62
N ASN A 226 20.13 -1.03 4.68
CA ASN A 226 21.15 -2.05 4.90
C ASN A 226 20.88 -2.92 6.16
N GLY A 227 19.62 -3.33 6.37
CA GLY A 227 19.24 -4.14 7.51
C GLY A 227 18.98 -3.37 8.82
N SER A 228 19.03 -2.04 8.80
CA SER A 228 18.65 -1.16 9.91
C SER A 228 17.31 -0.46 9.65
N LEU A 229 16.68 0.06 10.70
CA LEU A 229 15.46 0.86 10.63
C LEU A 229 15.82 2.34 10.40
N VAL A 230 15.04 3.03 9.60
CA VAL A 230 15.07 4.49 9.43
C VAL A 230 13.66 5.02 9.57
N ILE A 231 13.50 6.11 10.32
CA ILE A 231 12.22 6.76 10.60
C ILE A 231 12.32 8.21 10.16
N TYR A 232 11.37 8.64 9.33
CA TYR A 232 11.22 10.02 8.91
C TYR A 232 9.87 10.58 9.34
N GLU A 233 9.90 11.74 9.96
CA GLU A 233 8.71 12.57 10.20
C GLU A 233 8.35 13.32 8.91
N GLY A 234 7.08 13.27 8.53
CA GLY A 234 6.57 13.92 7.30
C GLY A 234 6.07 15.33 7.54
N HIS A 235 6.23 16.20 6.54
CA HIS A 235 5.69 17.55 6.57
C HIS A 235 4.96 17.87 5.26
N CYS A 236 3.65 18.10 5.35
CA CYS A 236 2.72 18.20 4.22
C CYS A 236 2.09 19.60 4.14
N VAL A 237 2.86 20.59 3.66
CA VAL A 237 2.40 21.99 3.60
C VAL A 237 2.15 22.41 2.15
N GLY A 238 0.92 22.88 1.87
CA GLY A 238 0.57 23.50 0.59
C GLY A 238 0.69 22.59 -0.64
N GLY A 239 0.45 21.28 -0.49
CA GLY A 239 0.63 20.27 -1.55
C GLY A 239 2.09 19.88 -1.81
N GLY A 240 3.03 20.39 -1.01
CA GLY A 240 4.39 19.88 -0.90
C GLY A 240 4.50 18.80 0.17
N TYR A 241 5.55 17.99 0.07
CA TYR A 241 5.90 16.98 1.06
C TYR A 241 7.41 16.92 1.26
N THR A 242 7.86 17.03 2.51
CA THR A 242 9.28 16.95 2.90
C THR A 242 9.43 16.06 4.12
N LEU A 243 10.67 15.62 4.39
CA LEU A 243 10.95 14.66 5.45
C LEU A 243 12.08 15.13 6.34
N THR A 244 11.98 14.80 7.62
CA THR A 244 13.02 15.02 8.64
C THR A 244 13.45 13.67 9.24
N ASP A 245 14.76 13.44 9.41
CA ASP A 245 15.29 12.22 10.05
C ASP A 245 15.09 12.25 11.56
N ASP A 246 14.21 11.36 12.02
CA ASP A 246 13.81 11.20 13.41
C ASP A 246 14.18 9.84 13.98
N THR A 247 15.03 9.08 13.26
CA THR A 247 15.42 7.71 13.60
C THR A 247 15.95 7.60 15.02
N ASN A 248 16.85 8.51 15.43
CA ASN A 248 17.46 8.47 16.76
C ASN A 248 16.48 8.78 17.90
N SER A 249 15.40 9.50 17.60
CA SER A 249 14.40 9.92 18.58
C SER A 249 13.33 8.87 18.78
N ARG A 250 12.92 8.19 17.69
CA ARG A 250 11.70 7.37 17.66
C ARG A 250 11.95 5.87 17.50
N SER A 251 13.15 5.45 17.09
CA SER A 251 13.45 4.03 16.88
C SER A 251 13.50 3.27 18.20
N PRO A 252 12.94 2.05 18.26
CA PRO A 252 13.26 1.10 19.32
C PRO A 252 14.77 0.83 19.36
N THR A 253 15.31 0.62 20.55
CA THR A 253 16.71 0.25 20.78
C THR A 253 16.92 -1.27 20.75
N ASN A 254 15.86 -2.05 21.03
CA ASN A 254 15.89 -3.52 21.01
C ASN A 254 15.42 -4.08 19.65
N LEU A 255 15.96 -3.60 18.54
CA LEU A 255 15.60 -4.08 17.21
C LEU A 255 16.31 -5.40 16.86
N PRO A 256 15.68 -6.27 16.04
CA PRO A 256 16.41 -7.37 15.44
C PRO A 256 17.40 -6.83 14.40
N GLY A 257 18.54 -7.49 14.24
CA GLY A 257 19.51 -7.17 13.20
C GLY A 257 19.04 -7.68 11.83
N SER A 258 19.53 -7.07 10.75
CA SER A 258 19.20 -7.47 9.37
C SER A 258 17.70 -7.40 9.05
N ILE A 259 17.09 -6.26 9.35
CA ILE A 259 15.68 -5.97 9.06
C ILE A 259 15.44 -6.01 7.54
N LEU A 260 14.47 -6.83 7.13
CA LEU A 260 14.09 -7.04 5.73
C LEU A 260 12.80 -6.28 5.38
N ASN A 261 11.83 -6.26 6.30
CA ASN A 261 10.53 -5.63 6.11
C ASN A 261 10.07 -4.86 7.35
N VAL A 262 9.34 -3.78 7.11
CA VAL A 262 8.71 -2.94 8.13
C VAL A 262 7.24 -2.77 7.79
N PHE A 263 6.40 -2.72 8.82
CA PHE A 263 4.97 -2.50 8.68
C PHE A 263 4.48 -1.56 9.77
N LEU A 264 3.68 -0.57 9.38
CA LEU A 264 2.87 0.25 10.29
C LEU A 264 1.49 -0.38 10.36
N VAL A 265 1.16 -0.95 11.51
CA VAL A 265 -0.05 -1.75 11.71
C VAL A 265 -1.02 -0.96 12.58
N PRO A 266 -2.26 -0.73 12.15
CA PRO A 266 -3.26 -0.10 13.02
C PRO A 266 -3.32 -0.80 14.37
N ASN A 267 -3.38 -0.03 15.45
CA ASN A 267 -3.46 -0.54 16.81
C ASN A 267 -4.81 -1.24 17.02
N ALA A 268 -4.83 -2.28 17.85
CA ALA A 268 -6.03 -3.10 18.09
C ALA A 268 -7.17 -2.31 18.76
N ASP A 269 -6.85 -1.30 19.55
CA ASP A 269 -7.82 -0.51 20.33
C ASP A 269 -8.10 0.87 19.72
N ASN A 270 -7.20 1.38 18.87
CA ASN A 270 -7.36 2.64 18.15
C ASN A 270 -6.74 2.54 16.74
N GLU A 271 -7.57 2.35 15.71
CA GLU A 271 -7.06 2.14 14.35
C GLU A 271 -6.42 3.39 13.72
N SER A 272 -6.57 4.57 14.34
CA SER A 272 -5.86 5.79 13.96
C SER A 272 -4.48 5.92 14.60
N GLN A 273 -4.08 4.97 15.46
CA GLN A 273 -2.71 4.85 15.96
C GLN A 273 -2.06 3.63 15.31
N TYR A 274 -0.80 3.76 14.91
CA TYR A 274 -0.08 2.69 14.22
C TYR A 274 1.08 2.18 15.08
N ASP A 275 1.11 0.86 15.30
CA ASP A 275 2.22 0.14 15.90
C ASP A 275 3.25 -0.26 14.83
N LEU A 276 4.48 -0.55 15.26
CA LEU A 276 5.56 -0.98 14.37
C LEU A 276 5.76 -2.49 14.44
N LEU A 277 5.61 -3.18 13.31
CA LEU A 277 6.04 -4.56 13.15
C LEU A 277 7.27 -4.60 12.25
N VAL A 278 8.37 -5.17 12.77
CA VAL A 278 9.60 -5.40 12.00
C VAL A 278 9.81 -6.88 11.77
N ALA A 279 10.30 -7.24 10.60
CA ALA A 279 10.67 -8.60 10.23
C ALA A 279 12.09 -8.62 9.64
N ALA A 280 12.92 -9.50 10.16
CA ALA A 280 14.35 -9.62 9.89
C ALA A 280 14.72 -11.04 9.45
N ASP A 281 15.94 -11.21 8.96
CA ASP A 281 16.43 -12.52 8.52
C ASP A 281 16.48 -13.52 9.71
N PRO A 282 15.76 -14.66 9.67
CA PRO A 282 15.71 -15.66 10.73
C PRO A 282 17.04 -16.41 10.92
N THR A 283 17.95 -16.37 9.95
CA THR A 283 19.29 -16.94 10.10
C THR A 283 20.19 -16.09 10.98
N SER A 284 19.86 -14.81 11.15
CA SER A 284 20.70 -13.86 11.90
C SER A 284 20.42 -13.89 13.41
N GLN A 285 19.21 -14.24 13.85
CA GLN A 285 18.79 -14.15 15.26
C GLN A 285 17.65 -15.11 15.64
N SER A 286 17.47 -15.34 16.96
CA SER A 286 16.39 -16.17 17.52
C SER A 286 15.00 -15.49 17.52
N LYS A 287 14.93 -14.19 17.24
CA LYS A 287 13.73 -13.33 17.35
C LYS A 287 13.54 -12.45 16.10
N PRO A 288 13.36 -13.05 14.91
CA PRO A 288 13.36 -12.30 13.65
C PRO A 288 12.16 -11.37 13.48
N ILE A 289 11.09 -11.50 14.27
CA ILE A 289 9.92 -10.64 14.14
C ILE A 289 9.62 -10.01 15.49
N MET A 290 9.49 -8.69 15.49
CA MET A 290 9.20 -7.91 16.69
C MET A 290 8.09 -6.90 16.42
N TRP A 291 7.15 -6.79 17.35
CA TRP A 291 6.06 -5.82 17.33
C TRP A 291 6.27 -4.83 18.46
N PHE A 292 6.31 -3.53 18.18
CA PHE A 292 6.46 -2.46 19.15
C PHE A 292 5.21 -1.61 19.17
N SER A 293 4.64 -1.43 20.37
CA SER A 293 3.49 -0.56 20.54
C SER A 293 3.90 0.90 20.35
N ASN A 294 3.09 1.68 19.66
CA ASN A 294 3.24 3.14 19.65
C ASN A 294 2.60 3.71 20.91
N ASN A 295 3.30 4.60 21.62
CA ASN A 295 2.80 5.22 22.84
C ASN A 295 1.73 6.32 22.60
N GLY A 296 1.33 6.53 21.34
CA GLY A 296 0.34 7.53 20.94
C GLY A 296 0.94 8.92 20.66
N SER A 297 2.27 9.06 20.70
CA SER A 297 2.99 10.29 20.31
C SER A 297 4.05 10.03 19.25
N GLY A 298 3.95 8.88 18.57
CA GLY A 298 4.88 8.45 17.54
C GLY A 298 6.22 7.93 18.06
N TYR A 299 6.25 7.41 19.29
CA TYR A 299 7.42 6.70 19.82
C TYR A 299 7.08 5.23 20.02
N PHE A 300 7.94 4.37 19.50
CA PHE A 300 7.78 2.93 19.63
C PHE A 300 8.43 2.44 20.92
N ASP A 301 7.61 1.86 21.80
CA ASP A 301 7.98 1.57 23.18
C ASP A 301 8.91 0.34 23.30
N ASN A 302 10.12 0.56 23.85
CA ASN A 302 11.09 -0.49 24.15
C ASN A 302 10.69 -1.40 25.32
N THR A 303 9.65 -1.03 26.07
CA THR A 303 9.12 -1.79 27.21
C THR A 303 7.80 -2.50 26.88
N SER A 304 7.14 -2.11 25.79
CA SER A 304 5.89 -2.71 25.30
C SER A 304 6.08 -3.27 23.89
N TYR A 305 6.72 -4.44 23.82
CA TYR A 305 6.94 -5.14 22.56
C TYR A 305 6.62 -6.64 22.66
N ARG A 306 6.42 -7.29 21.51
CA ARG A 306 6.29 -8.75 21.40
C ARG A 306 7.34 -9.32 20.47
N GLU A 307 7.77 -10.53 20.78
CA GLU A 307 8.75 -11.27 20.00
C GLU A 307 8.10 -12.53 19.44
N TYR A 308 8.35 -12.78 18.16
CA TYR A 308 7.89 -13.98 17.48
C TYR A 308 9.11 -14.73 16.93
N SER A 309 9.35 -15.91 17.49
CA SER A 309 10.43 -16.79 17.05
C SER A 309 9.95 -17.69 15.92
N ILE A 310 10.72 -17.74 14.84
CA ILE A 310 10.54 -18.72 13.76
C ILE A 310 11.54 -19.86 13.96
N ARG A 311 11.06 -21.08 14.23
CA ARG A 311 11.91 -22.29 14.37
C ARG A 311 12.31 -22.89 13.01
N TRP A 312 12.84 -22.09 12.09
CA TRP A 312 13.29 -22.57 10.79
C TRP A 312 14.39 -21.66 10.21
N GLY A 313 15.39 -22.27 9.56
CA GLY A 313 16.64 -21.62 9.15
C GLY A 313 16.90 -21.68 7.64
N GLY A 314 16.16 -20.91 6.85
CA GLY A 314 16.48 -20.65 5.44
C GLY A 314 16.77 -19.17 5.21
N SER A 315 17.65 -18.87 4.25
CA SER A 315 17.96 -17.49 3.81
C SER A 315 16.96 -16.98 2.77
N SER A 316 17.03 -15.70 2.40
CA SER A 316 16.23 -15.09 1.32
C SER A 316 14.72 -15.02 1.59
N ASN A 317 14.36 -14.75 2.84
CA ASN A 317 12.96 -14.58 3.23
C ASN A 317 12.40 -13.25 2.73
N ARG A 318 11.11 -13.26 2.37
CA ARG A 318 10.30 -12.05 2.22
C ARG A 318 9.08 -12.16 3.10
N TYR A 319 8.64 -11.02 3.61
CA TYR A 319 7.49 -10.92 4.49
C TYR A 319 6.39 -10.10 3.83
N ASP A 320 5.17 -10.52 4.07
CA ASP A 320 4.00 -9.68 3.83
C ASP A 320 3.05 -9.75 5.03
N PHE A 321 2.27 -8.70 5.23
CA PHE A 321 1.35 -8.60 6.36
C PHE A 321 0.02 -7.98 5.92
N VAL A 322 -1.07 -8.50 6.48
CA VAL A 322 -2.43 -7.95 6.30
C VAL A 322 -3.22 -8.03 7.60
N VAL A 323 -4.16 -7.12 7.80
CA VAL A 323 -5.00 -7.05 9.00
C VAL A 323 -6.45 -7.40 8.67
N SER A 324 -7.13 -8.07 9.61
CA SER A 324 -8.58 -8.24 9.60
C SER A 324 -9.10 -8.35 11.03
N GLY A 325 -9.90 -7.36 11.45
CA GLY A 325 -10.39 -7.26 12.83
C GLY A 325 -9.23 -7.26 13.82
N SER A 326 -9.35 -7.99 14.93
CA SER A 326 -8.31 -8.06 15.97
C SER A 326 -7.05 -8.87 15.60
N TYR A 327 -6.93 -9.33 14.35
CA TYR A 327 -5.85 -10.21 13.92
C TYR A 327 -5.05 -9.60 12.77
N GLY A 328 -3.76 -9.93 12.75
CA GLY A 328 -2.91 -9.78 11.59
C GLY A 328 -2.51 -11.15 11.04
N TYR A 329 -2.22 -11.20 9.75
CA TYR A 329 -1.84 -12.41 9.04
C TYR A 329 -0.47 -12.17 8.42
N LEU A 330 0.52 -12.87 8.96
CA LEU A 330 1.90 -12.81 8.52
C LEU A 330 2.18 -13.91 7.51
N TYR A 331 2.68 -13.49 6.37
CA TYR A 331 3.04 -14.33 5.25
C TYR A 331 4.55 -14.34 5.04
N ILE A 332 5.12 -15.52 4.82
CA ILE A 332 6.56 -15.71 4.63
C ILE A 332 6.80 -16.53 3.37
N THR A 333 7.58 -15.96 2.45
CA THR A 333 8.13 -16.67 1.28
C THR A 333 9.62 -16.76 1.35
N GLN A 334 10.15 -17.74 0.63
CA GLN A 334 11.57 -17.83 0.35
C GLN A 334 11.78 -17.66 -1.16
N SER A 335 12.66 -16.72 -1.51
CA SER A 335 13.11 -16.56 -2.89
C SER A 335 14.07 -17.70 -3.24
N THR A 336 13.72 -18.53 -4.22
CA THR A 336 14.60 -19.59 -4.77
C THR A 336 15.26 -19.15 -6.08
N GLY A 337 14.92 -17.96 -6.59
CA GLY A 337 15.55 -17.32 -7.76
C GLY A 337 14.84 -16.00 -8.13
N PRO A 338 15.26 -15.29 -9.19
CA PRO A 338 14.69 -13.99 -9.58
C PRO A 338 13.19 -14.02 -9.91
N ALA A 339 12.67 -15.19 -10.29
CA ALA A 339 11.29 -15.39 -10.75
C ALA A 339 10.54 -16.49 -10.00
N SER A 340 11.13 -17.11 -8.97
CA SER A 340 10.49 -18.19 -8.21
C SER A 340 10.50 -17.90 -6.72
N GLN A 341 9.32 -17.94 -6.13
CA GLN A 341 9.11 -17.85 -4.69
C GLN A 341 8.40 -19.10 -4.22
N THR A 342 8.98 -19.74 -3.21
CA THR A 342 8.33 -20.85 -2.52
C THR A 342 7.65 -20.31 -1.29
N PHE A 343 6.37 -20.64 -1.14
CA PHE A 343 5.68 -20.40 0.11
C PHE A 343 6.27 -21.23 1.23
N VAL A 344 6.60 -20.55 2.31
CA VAL A 344 7.12 -21.21 3.50
C VAL A 344 6.02 -21.29 4.56
N LYS A 345 5.33 -20.17 4.83
CA LYS A 345 4.52 -20.05 6.05
C LYS A 345 3.46 -18.95 6.01
N LEU A 346 2.36 -19.20 6.71
CA LEU A 346 1.29 -18.23 6.96
C LEU A 346 0.80 -18.36 8.41
N ALA A 347 0.82 -17.26 9.15
CA ALA A 347 0.52 -17.21 10.58
C ALA A 347 -0.58 -16.20 10.88
N LYS A 348 -1.49 -16.54 11.80
CA LYS A 348 -2.46 -15.60 12.37
C LYS A 348 -1.94 -15.11 13.72
N ILE A 349 -1.70 -13.81 13.83
CA ILE A 349 -1.16 -13.13 15.01
C ILE A 349 -2.26 -12.27 15.62
N ILE A 350 -2.43 -12.35 16.95
CA ILE A 350 -3.30 -11.42 17.67
C ILE A 350 -2.62 -10.05 17.70
N ARG A 351 -3.32 -9.00 17.28
CA ARG A 351 -2.83 -7.62 17.42
C ARG A 351 -2.71 -7.31 18.91
N PRO A 352 -1.51 -6.95 19.42
CA PRO A 352 -1.30 -6.66 20.82
C PRO A 352 -2.18 -5.50 21.28
N ARG A 353 -2.63 -5.55 22.52
CA ARG A 353 -3.16 -4.37 23.21
C ARG A 353 -2.04 -3.70 23.99
N PRO A 354 -2.07 -2.36 24.17
CA PRO A 354 -0.99 -1.61 24.83
C PRO A 354 -0.60 -2.14 26.22
N THR A 355 -1.53 -2.77 26.96
CA THR A 355 -1.33 -3.28 28.32
C THR A 355 -0.95 -4.77 28.39
N SER A 356 -0.87 -5.44 27.24
CA SER A 356 -0.67 -6.88 27.20
C SER A 356 0.82 -7.23 27.31
N GLY A 357 1.23 -7.74 28.48
CA GLY A 357 2.63 -8.03 28.82
C GLY A 357 3.36 -8.94 27.83
N LEU A 358 4.70 -8.93 27.93
CA LEU A 358 5.63 -9.68 27.09
C LEU A 358 5.19 -11.15 26.97
N SER A 359 4.87 -11.60 25.75
CA SER A 359 4.71 -13.03 25.49
C SER A 359 5.52 -13.39 24.25
N VAL A 360 6.53 -14.24 24.45
CA VAL A 360 7.23 -14.90 23.35
C VAL A 360 6.24 -15.90 22.76
N VAL A 361 5.80 -15.65 21.53
CA VAL A 361 4.92 -16.59 20.82
C VAL A 361 5.78 -17.45 19.93
N TYR A 362 5.98 -18.71 20.32
CA TYR A 362 6.69 -19.68 19.50
C TYR A 362 5.85 -20.12 18.32
N TYR A 363 6.32 -19.83 17.11
CA TYR A 363 5.59 -20.17 15.91
C TYR A 363 6.06 -21.49 15.29
N THR A 364 5.25 -22.55 15.50
CA THR A 364 5.36 -23.83 14.78
C THR A 364 4.00 -24.15 14.16
N PRO A 365 3.76 -23.91 12.87
CA PRO A 365 2.56 -24.37 12.21
C PRO A 365 2.64 -25.88 12.10
N THR A 366 1.61 -26.52 12.61
CA THR A 366 1.45 -27.97 12.61
C THR A 366 0.94 -28.49 11.26
N ASN A 367 0.39 -27.61 10.41
CA ASN A 367 -0.24 -27.96 9.14
C ASN A 367 0.35 -27.12 7.99
N SER A 368 1.51 -27.52 7.47
CA SER A 368 2.06 -26.94 6.24
C SER A 368 1.15 -27.28 5.06
N ILE A 369 0.53 -26.27 4.44
CA ILE A 369 -0.16 -26.45 3.16
C ILE A 369 0.91 -26.61 2.08
N THR A 370 0.84 -27.69 1.31
CA THR A 370 1.74 -27.92 0.18
C THR A 370 1.76 -26.69 -0.74
N PRO A 371 2.94 -26.09 -1.00
CA PRO A 371 3.05 -24.95 -1.91
C PRO A 371 2.52 -25.36 -3.29
N VAL A 372 1.54 -24.62 -3.80
CA VAL A 372 1.29 -24.56 -5.24
C VAL A 372 2.44 -23.72 -5.83
N GLY A 373 2.97 -24.07 -7.00
CA GLY A 373 4.06 -23.31 -7.61
C GLY A 373 3.75 -21.81 -7.79
N ASP A 374 4.79 -20.98 -7.72
CA ASP A 374 4.80 -19.53 -8.03
C ASP A 374 3.94 -18.62 -7.15
N TRP A 375 4.00 -18.67 -5.82
CA TRP A 375 3.14 -17.84 -4.96
C TRP A 375 3.19 -16.32 -5.21
N PRO A 376 2.09 -15.59 -4.89
CA PRO A 376 1.96 -14.16 -5.11
C PRO A 376 2.96 -13.30 -4.35
N SER A 377 3.25 -12.13 -4.94
CA SER A 377 4.02 -11.09 -4.28
C SER A 377 3.36 -10.53 -3.02
N TYR A 378 2.02 -10.55 -2.96
CA TYR A 378 1.25 -9.98 -1.87
C TYR A 378 -0.01 -10.80 -1.60
N LEU A 379 -0.56 -10.66 -0.39
CA LEU A 379 -1.90 -11.14 -0.03
C LEU A 379 -2.83 -9.99 0.29
N ARG A 380 -4.13 -10.22 0.17
CA ARG A 380 -5.18 -9.34 0.70
C ARG A 380 -6.28 -10.14 1.38
N VAL A 381 -7.07 -9.46 2.21
CA VAL A 381 -8.27 -10.04 2.82
C VAL A 381 -9.48 -9.63 1.99
N ARG A 382 -10.26 -10.60 1.50
CA ARG A 382 -11.52 -10.35 0.81
C ARG A 382 -12.53 -11.43 1.18
N ASN A 383 -13.77 -11.04 1.51
CA ASN A 383 -14.86 -11.96 1.84
C ASN A 383 -14.45 -13.04 2.87
N ASN A 384 -13.76 -12.64 3.94
CA ASN A 384 -13.27 -13.55 4.99
C ASN A 384 -12.29 -14.64 4.49
N ASN A 385 -11.56 -14.36 3.41
CA ASN A 385 -10.49 -15.19 2.88
C ASN A 385 -9.22 -14.36 2.71
N LEU A 386 -8.06 -14.97 2.93
CA LEU A 386 -6.82 -14.49 2.33
C LEU A 386 -6.79 -14.94 0.88
N GLU A 387 -6.55 -13.99 -0.01
CA GLU A 387 -6.47 -14.22 -1.44
C GLU A 387 -5.14 -13.67 -1.98
N PRO A 388 -4.50 -14.38 -2.91
CA PRO A 388 -3.39 -13.88 -3.71
C PRO A 388 -3.70 -12.53 -4.35
N TYR A 389 -2.77 -11.60 -4.15
CA TYR A 389 -2.76 -10.29 -4.78
C TYR A 389 -1.47 -10.17 -5.59
N ASP A 390 -1.53 -10.63 -6.83
CA ASP A 390 -0.40 -10.52 -7.72
C ASP A 390 -0.78 -10.33 -9.17
N ALA A 391 0.30 -10.14 -9.91
CA ALA A 391 0.31 -9.67 -11.25
C ALA A 391 0.07 -10.75 -12.31
N ALA A 392 -0.41 -11.92 -11.92
CA ALA A 392 -0.61 -13.01 -12.87
C ALA A 392 -1.92 -13.78 -12.65
N CYS A 393 -2.88 -13.15 -11.96
CA CYS A 393 -4.19 -13.68 -11.63
C CYS A 393 -5.32 -12.97 -12.40
N SER A 394 -6.03 -13.69 -13.28
CA SER A 394 -7.11 -13.20 -14.19
C SER A 394 -8.34 -12.56 -13.48
N THR A 395 -9.15 -11.73 -14.15
CA THR A 395 -10.46 -11.28 -13.62
C THR A 395 -11.45 -12.44 -13.50
N THR A 396 -11.34 -13.43 -14.39
CA THR A 396 -12.27 -14.56 -14.52
C THR A 396 -11.78 -15.80 -13.80
N ILE A 397 -11.15 -15.64 -12.65
CA ILE A 397 -10.71 -16.78 -11.87
C ILE A 397 -11.91 -17.46 -11.23
N GLN A 398 -12.13 -18.73 -11.57
CA GLN A 398 -12.95 -19.58 -10.73
C GLN A 398 -12.22 -19.82 -9.41
N ALA A 399 -12.96 -19.72 -8.30
CA ALA A 399 -12.45 -20.12 -7.01
C ALA A 399 -12.16 -21.62 -7.07
N ASP A 400 -10.90 -21.98 -7.27
CA ASP A 400 -10.43 -23.35 -7.27
C ASP A 400 -9.16 -23.43 -6.42
N ASP A 401 -9.05 -24.49 -5.62
CA ASP A 401 -7.88 -24.70 -4.77
C ASP A 401 -6.70 -25.31 -5.55
N SER A 402 -6.88 -25.51 -6.86
CA SER A 402 -5.93 -26.15 -7.77
C SER A 402 -5.02 -25.16 -8.50
N THR A 403 -5.42 -23.90 -8.66
CA THR A 403 -4.58 -22.86 -9.25
C THR A 403 -4.14 -21.84 -8.21
N ARG A 404 -2.96 -21.26 -8.41
CA ARG A 404 -2.47 -20.17 -7.54
C ARG A 404 -3.50 -19.06 -7.38
N CYS A 405 -4.14 -18.68 -8.47
CA CYS A 405 -4.99 -17.51 -8.52
C CYS A 405 -6.41 -17.77 -7.99
N GLY A 406 -6.91 -19.01 -8.13
CA GLY A 406 -8.20 -19.44 -7.58
C GLY A 406 -8.19 -19.69 -6.09
N LYS A 407 -7.00 -19.89 -5.51
CA LYS A 407 -6.85 -20.35 -4.14
C LYS A 407 -7.30 -19.30 -3.14
N ARG A 408 -8.12 -19.75 -2.19
CA ARG A 408 -8.61 -18.94 -1.08
C ARG A 408 -8.25 -19.65 0.22
N TYR A 409 -7.80 -18.87 1.19
CA TYR A 409 -7.56 -19.40 2.53
C TYR A 409 -8.57 -18.78 3.49
N PRO A 410 -9.63 -19.51 3.87
CA PRO A 410 -10.58 -19.04 4.85
C PRO A 410 -9.89 -18.59 6.13
N LEU A 411 -10.23 -17.39 6.62
CA LEU A 411 -9.61 -16.85 7.85
C LEU A 411 -9.87 -17.72 9.09
N ALA A 412 -10.92 -18.55 9.04
CA ALA A 412 -11.32 -19.49 10.08
C ALA A 412 -10.41 -20.72 10.16
N ASP A 413 -9.72 -21.07 9.07
CA ASP A 413 -8.84 -22.26 9.02
C ASP A 413 -7.52 -22.02 9.77
N PHE A 414 -7.24 -20.77 10.14
CA PHE A 414 -6.07 -20.40 10.90
C PHE A 414 -6.36 -20.47 12.40
N PRO A 415 -5.73 -21.40 13.14
CA PRO A 415 -5.83 -21.40 14.58
C PRO A 415 -5.31 -20.06 15.11
N SER A 416 -6.04 -19.43 16.03
CA SER A 416 -5.49 -18.32 16.80
C SER A 416 -4.26 -18.84 17.53
N LEU A 417 -3.13 -18.13 17.43
CA LEU A 417 -2.03 -18.34 18.36
C LEU A 417 -2.57 -18.03 19.76
N SER A 418 -2.90 -19.06 20.53
CA SER A 418 -3.19 -18.91 21.95
C SER A 418 -1.92 -18.40 22.60
N LEU A 419 -2.00 -17.23 23.23
CA LEU A 419 -0.96 -16.78 24.15
C LEU A 419 -0.81 -17.89 25.21
N PRO A 420 0.42 -18.36 25.48
CA PRO A 420 0.65 -19.33 26.55
C PRO A 420 0.18 -18.80 27.91
#